data_AF-A0A938MP53-F1
#
_entry.id   AF-A0A938MP53-F1
#
_cell.length_a   1.000
_cell.length_b   1.000
_cell.length_c   1.000
_cell.angle_alpha   90.00
_cell.angle_beta   90.00
_cell.angle_gamma   90.00
#
_symmetry.space_group_name_H-M   'P 1'
#
loop_
_entity.id
_entity.type
_entity.pdbx_description
1 polymer ?
#
loop_
_entity_poly.entity_id
_entity_poly.type
_entity_poly.pdbx_seq_one_letter_code
_entity_poly.pdbx_strand_id
1 'polypeptide(L)'
;REIQRQLVLNRLRTAVPQSDFVVTNPTELAVAVKYDPATMEAPVVVAKGAGLVAQRIRRLAIEHGIPVIERKPLAQFLYKHVEINRPIPAEQYAAVAEILRYVYDLKGNRPLAAG
;
A
#
# COMPACT_ATOMS: atom_id res chain seq x y z
N ARG A 1 14.57 -20.46 -11.21
CA ARG A 1 14.51 -18.99 -11.01
C ARG A 1 13.23 -18.39 -11.61
N GLU A 2 12.83 -18.78 -12.81
CA GLU A 2 11.60 -18.25 -13.46
C GLU A 2 10.30 -18.57 -12.70
N ILE A 3 10.15 -19.80 -12.17
CA ILE A 3 8.96 -20.19 -11.39
C ILE A 3 8.76 -19.30 -10.16
N GLN A 4 9.83 -19.02 -9.40
CA GLN A 4 9.76 -18.15 -8.21
C GLN A 4 9.36 -16.71 -8.59
N ARG A 5 9.88 -16.21 -9.71
CA ARG A 5 9.49 -14.90 -10.25
C ARG A 5 8.00 -14.87 -10.62
N GLN A 6 7.52 -15.91 -11.30
CA GLN A 6 6.13 -16.03 -11.71
C GLN A 6 5.18 -16.10 -10.51
N LEU A 7 5.56 -16.84 -9.45
CA LEU A 7 4.81 -16.91 -8.20
C LEU A 7 4.69 -15.53 -7.53
N VAL A 8 5.78 -14.78 -7.45
CA VAL A 8 5.76 -13.41 -6.91
C VAL A 8 4.83 -12.52 -7.73
N LEU A 9 4.93 -12.57 -9.07
CA LEU A 9 4.07 -11.78 -9.95
C LEU A 9 2.59 -12.10 -9.78
N ASN A 10 2.25 -13.38 -9.66
CA ASN A 10 0.87 -13.82 -9.44
C ASN A 10 0.34 -13.29 -8.11
N ARG A 11 1.13 -13.33 -7.04
CA ARG A 11 0.73 -12.75 -5.74
C ARG A 11 0.49 -11.25 -5.83
N LEU A 12 1.35 -10.50 -6.52
CA LEU A 12 1.17 -9.06 -6.69
C LEU A 12 -0.11 -8.72 -7.46
N ARG A 13 -0.43 -9.49 -8.51
CA ARG A 13 -1.67 -9.31 -9.28
C ARG A 13 -2.93 -9.48 -8.45
N THR A 14 -2.89 -10.31 -7.41
CA THR A 14 -4.02 -10.46 -6.48
C THR A 14 -3.99 -9.43 -5.36
N ALA A 15 -2.81 -9.14 -4.80
CA ALA A 15 -2.69 -8.30 -3.61
C ALA A 15 -2.84 -6.80 -3.90
N VAL A 16 -2.22 -6.29 -4.97
CA VAL A 16 -2.21 -4.85 -5.26
C VAL A 16 -3.62 -4.30 -5.56
N PRO A 17 -4.48 -4.97 -6.35
CA PRO A 17 -5.84 -4.48 -6.58
C PRO A 17 -6.73 -4.41 -5.34
N GLN A 18 -6.33 -5.06 -4.25
CA GLN A 18 -7.05 -5.06 -2.97
C GLN A 18 -6.58 -3.94 -2.02
N SER A 19 -5.54 -3.18 -2.41
CA SER A 19 -5.02 -2.08 -1.60
C SER A 19 -5.83 -0.80 -1.81
N ASP A 20 -5.90 0.03 -0.77
CA ASP A 20 -6.54 1.34 -0.82
C ASP A 20 -5.59 2.39 -1.42
N PHE A 21 -4.28 2.23 -1.18
CA PHE A 21 -3.24 3.07 -1.75
C PHE A 21 -1.89 2.36 -1.79
N VAL A 22 -0.97 2.92 -2.59
CA VAL A 22 0.44 2.55 -2.62
C VAL A 22 1.30 3.73 -2.21
N VAL A 23 2.17 3.54 -1.22
CA VAL A 23 3.18 4.54 -0.84
C VAL A 23 4.53 4.21 -1.48
N THR A 24 5.24 5.23 -1.98
CA THR A 24 6.51 5.04 -2.68
C THR A 24 7.65 5.93 -2.14
N ASN A 25 8.87 5.39 -2.20
CA ASN A 25 10.12 6.15 -2.27
C ASN A 25 10.55 6.08 -3.74
N PRO A 26 10.56 7.20 -4.50
CA PRO A 26 10.61 7.18 -5.95
C PRO A 26 11.69 6.24 -6.50
N THR A 27 11.29 5.46 -7.50
CA THR A 27 12.07 4.43 -8.22
C THR A 27 12.65 3.28 -7.38
N GLU A 28 12.74 3.43 -6.07
CA GLU A 28 13.37 2.46 -5.16
C GLU A 28 12.37 1.50 -4.52
N LEU A 29 11.29 2.01 -3.93
CA LEU A 29 10.37 1.24 -3.07
C LEU A 29 8.90 1.51 -3.41
N ALA A 30 8.09 0.46 -3.27
CA ALA A 30 6.63 0.57 -3.27
C ALA A 30 6.04 -0.37 -2.22
N VAL A 31 5.07 0.14 -1.46
CA VAL A 31 4.35 -0.59 -0.41
C VAL A 31 2.85 -0.34 -0.60
N ALA A 32 2.09 -1.41 -0.80
CA ALA A 32 0.64 -1.38 -0.95
C ALA A 32 -0.02 -1.64 0.42
N VAL A 33 -0.97 -0.78 0.78
CA VAL A 33 -1.64 -0.79 2.09
C VAL A 33 -3.14 -0.93 1.89
N LYS A 34 -3.76 -1.79 2.69
CA LYS A 34 -5.20 -2.02 2.73
C LYS A 34 -5.76 -1.64 4.11
N TYR A 35 -6.93 -1.03 4.13
CA TYR A 35 -7.68 -0.78 5.35
C TYR A 35 -9.20 -0.81 5.08
N ASP A 36 -9.88 -1.73 5.75
CA ASP A 36 -11.34 -1.74 5.83
C ASP A 36 -11.78 -1.33 7.24
N PRO A 37 -12.33 -0.12 7.43
CA PRO A 37 -12.74 0.36 8.75
C PRO A 37 -13.87 -0.46 9.39
N ALA A 38 -14.61 -1.25 8.61
CA ALA A 38 -15.69 -2.07 9.15
C ALA A 38 -15.19 -3.39 9.78
N THR A 39 -14.00 -3.87 9.37
CA THR A 39 -13.54 -5.23 9.71
C THR A 39 -12.10 -5.27 10.23
N MET A 40 -11.32 -4.21 10.07
CA MET A 40 -9.89 -4.19 10.43
C MET A 40 -9.62 -3.23 11.58
N GLU A 41 -8.89 -3.70 12.59
CA GLU A 41 -8.43 -2.87 13.71
C GLU A 41 -7.31 -1.90 13.30
N ALA A 42 -6.58 -2.21 12.23
CA ALA A 42 -5.46 -1.42 11.74
C ALA A 42 -5.23 -1.63 10.24
N PRO A 43 -4.67 -0.63 9.52
CA PRO A 43 -4.20 -0.80 8.14
C PRO A 43 -3.11 -1.87 8.05
N VAL A 44 -3.11 -2.65 6.97
CA VAL A 44 -2.20 -3.79 6.75
C VAL A 44 -1.40 -3.61 5.46
N VAL A 45 -0.12 -3.99 5.49
CA VAL A 45 0.71 -4.07 4.28
C VAL A 45 0.35 -5.34 3.51
N VAL A 46 -0.20 -5.22 2.30
CA VAL A 46 -0.61 -6.37 1.47
C VAL A 46 0.43 -6.74 0.41
N ALA A 47 1.29 -5.80 0.03
CA ALA A 47 2.44 -6.07 -0.83
C ALA A 47 3.55 -5.05 -0.56
N LYS A 48 4.81 -5.46 -0.73
CA LYS A 48 5.95 -4.53 -0.73
C LYS A 48 7.06 -5.03 -1.64
N GLY A 49 7.89 -4.12 -2.15
CA GLY A 49 9.02 -4.48 -2.98
C GLY A 49 9.98 -3.34 -3.24
N ALA A 50 11.14 -3.71 -3.75
CA ALA A 50 12.18 -2.79 -4.22
C ALA A 50 12.48 -3.01 -5.71
N GLY A 51 13.07 -2.01 -6.37
CA GLY A 51 13.52 -2.09 -7.75
C GLY A 51 12.42 -2.56 -8.72
N LEU A 52 12.66 -3.64 -9.46
CA LEU A 52 11.69 -4.18 -10.43
C LEU A 52 10.35 -4.58 -9.79
N VAL A 53 10.36 -5.06 -8.54
CA VAL A 53 9.12 -5.41 -7.82
C VAL A 53 8.34 -4.14 -7.50
N ALA A 54 9.02 -3.08 -7.05
CA ALA A 54 8.39 -1.78 -6.80
C ALA A 54 7.78 -1.19 -8.07
N GLN A 55 8.51 -1.26 -9.19
CA GLN A 55 8.00 -0.83 -10.50
C GLN A 55 6.74 -1.62 -10.91
N ARG A 56 6.69 -2.93 -10.64
CA ARG A 56 5.52 -3.75 -10.93
C ARG A 56 4.33 -3.41 -10.05
N ILE A 57 4.54 -3.17 -8.75
CA ILE A 57 3.48 -2.74 -7.82
C ILE A 57 2.88 -1.41 -8.30
N ARG A 58 3.72 -0.42 -8.63
CA ARG A 58 3.25 0.88 -9.16
C ARG A 58 2.44 0.72 -10.44
N ARG A 59 2.90 -0.12 -11.36
CA ARG A 59 2.19 -0.38 -12.61
C ARG A 59 0.81 -0.99 -12.36
N LEU A 60 0.74 -2.02 -11.52
CA LEU A 60 -0.53 -2.65 -11.14
C LEU A 60 -1.47 -1.66 -10.43
N ALA A 61 -0.94 -0.81 -9.56
CA ALA A 61 -1.74 0.21 -8.90
C ALA A 61 -2.38 1.17 -9.92
N ILE A 62 -1.58 1.67 -10.87
CA ILE A 62 -2.09 2.52 -11.96
C ILE A 62 -3.12 1.78 -12.82
N GLU A 63 -2.83 0.54 -13.22
CA GLU A 63 -3.74 -0.31 -14.02
C GLU A 63 -5.10 -0.51 -13.35
N HIS A 64 -5.15 -0.53 -12.01
CA HIS A 64 -6.37 -0.75 -11.22
C HIS A 64 -6.96 0.53 -10.59
N GLY A 65 -6.43 1.72 -10.93
CA GLY A 65 -6.92 2.98 -10.37
C GLY A 65 -6.63 3.18 -8.88
N ILE A 66 -5.64 2.48 -8.34
CA ILE A 66 -5.20 2.63 -6.95
C ILE A 66 -4.25 3.84 -6.85
N PRO A 67 -4.53 4.83 -5.98
CA PRO A 67 -3.67 5.99 -5.79
C PRO A 67 -2.24 5.62 -5.40
N VAL A 68 -1.26 6.23 -6.08
CA VAL A 68 0.17 6.08 -5.79
C VAL A 68 0.68 7.39 -5.20
N ILE A 69 1.16 7.36 -3.97
CA ILE A 69 1.48 8.54 -3.18
C ILE A 69 2.95 8.50 -2.76
N GLU A 70 3.66 9.58 -3.07
CA GLU A 70 5.04 9.71 -2.64
C GLU A 70 5.12 10.16 -1.18
N ARG A 71 5.69 9.30 -0.33
CA ARG A 71 6.09 9.60 1.06
C ARG A 71 7.32 8.77 1.40
N LYS A 72 8.50 9.29 1.05
CA LYS A 72 9.77 8.59 1.19
C LYS A 72 10.03 8.02 2.60
N PRO A 73 9.87 8.78 3.70
CA PRO A 73 10.09 8.24 5.05
C PRO A 73 9.16 7.07 5.39
N LEU A 74 7.87 7.20 5.07
CA LEU A 74 6.88 6.16 5.33
C LEU A 74 7.17 4.90 4.49
N ALA A 75 7.48 5.04 3.20
CA ALA A 75 7.82 3.91 2.35
C ALA A 75 9.06 3.15 2.84
N GLN A 76 10.11 3.87 3.25
CA GLN A 76 11.32 3.27 3.82
C GLN A 76 11.02 2.54 5.13
N PHE A 77 10.25 3.15 6.02
CA PHE A 77 9.87 2.56 7.29
C PHE A 77 9.06 1.27 7.08
N LEU A 78 7.97 1.34 6.33
CA LEU A 78 7.09 0.18 6.11
C LEU A 78 7.83 -0.95 5.39
N TYR A 79 8.67 -0.62 4.41
CA TYR A 79 9.47 -1.62 3.70
C TYR A 79 10.41 -2.37 4.65
N LYS A 80 11.09 -1.64 5.54
CA LYS A 80 12.08 -2.20 6.46
C LYS A 80 11.46 -2.92 7.66
N HIS A 81 10.35 -2.42 8.20
CA HIS A 81 9.86 -2.80 9.52
C HIS A 81 8.55 -3.59 9.53
N VAL A 82 7.79 -3.62 8.43
CA VAL A 82 6.45 -4.24 8.41
C VAL A 82 6.41 -5.37 7.40
N GLU A 83 6.17 -6.60 7.85
CA GLU A 83 6.00 -7.75 6.96
C GLU A 83 4.69 -7.68 6.17
N ILE A 84 4.61 -8.46 5.08
CA ILE A 84 3.36 -8.60 4.33
C ILE A 84 2.32 -9.31 5.22
N ASN A 85 1.07 -8.87 5.12
CA ASN A 85 -0.08 -9.29 5.93
C ASN A 85 0.06 -8.98 7.43
N ARG A 86 0.90 -8.00 7.79
CA ARG A 86 0.98 -7.49 9.16
C ARG A 86 0.42 -6.07 9.27
N PRO A 87 -0.19 -5.73 10.42
CA PRO A 87 -0.67 -4.38 10.68
C PRO A 87 0.50 -3.40 10.73
N ILE A 88 0.21 -2.17 10.33
CA ILE A 88 1.14 -1.05 10.45
C ILE A 88 1.35 -0.73 11.96
N PRO A 89 2.56 -0.35 12.40
CA PRO A 89 2.78 0.10 13.78
C PRO A 89 2.03 1.39 14.11
N ALA A 90 1.58 1.53 15.36
CA ALA A 90 0.80 2.68 15.82
C ALA A 90 1.47 4.05 15.59
N GLU A 91 2.80 4.11 15.68
CA GLU A 91 3.61 5.31 15.39
C GLU A 91 3.45 5.82 13.94
N GLN A 92 3.01 4.98 13.00
CA GLN A 92 2.76 5.38 11.62
C GLN A 92 1.28 5.63 11.32
N TYR A 93 0.37 5.46 12.30
CA TYR A 93 -1.08 5.62 12.07
C TYR A 93 -1.44 7.02 11.59
N ALA A 94 -0.85 8.07 12.16
CA ALA A 94 -1.14 9.44 11.74
C ALA A 94 -0.82 9.68 10.25
N ALA A 95 0.36 9.22 9.79
CA ALA A 95 0.78 9.35 8.40
C ALA A 95 -0.11 8.55 7.44
N VAL A 96 -0.54 7.36 7.86
CA VAL A 96 -1.45 6.50 7.06
C VAL A 96 -2.87 7.07 7.03
N ALA A 97 -3.37 7.61 8.15
CA ALA A 97 -4.69 8.23 8.24
C ALA A 97 -4.80 9.47 7.35
N GLU A 98 -3.76 10.32 7.30
CA GLU A 98 -3.69 11.47 6.39
C GLU A 98 -3.86 11.03 4.93
N ILE A 99 -3.17 9.96 4.55
CA ILE A 99 -3.25 9.39 3.20
C ILE A 99 -4.63 8.81 2.92
N LEU A 100 -5.19 8.02 3.84
CA LEU A 100 -6.52 7.43 3.69
C LEU A 100 -7.59 8.52 3.52
N ARG A 101 -7.51 9.59 4.31
CA ARG A 101 -8.40 10.75 4.16
C ARG A 101 -8.32 11.32 2.75
N TYR A 102 -7.12 11.57 2.23
CA TYR A 102 -6.92 12.02 0.86
C TYR A 102 -7.51 11.06 -0.18
N VAL A 103 -7.33 9.75 -0.01
CA VAL A 103 -7.86 8.72 -0.91
C VAL A 103 -9.39 8.69 -0.90
N TYR A 104 -10.03 8.82 0.26
CA TYR A 104 -11.50 8.86 0.36
C TYR A 104 -12.09 10.15 -0.21
N ASP A 105 -11.43 11.28 0.04
CA ASP A 105 -11.81 12.58 -0.55
C ASP A 105 -11.81 12.49 -2.09
N LEU A 106 -10.80 11.86 -2.69
CA LEU A 106 -10.72 11.63 -4.14
C LEU A 106 -11.87 10.74 -4.67
N LYS A 107 -12.34 9.77 -3.87
CA LYS A 107 -13.42 8.86 -4.24
C LYS A 107 -14.82 9.45 -4.01
N GLY A 108 -14.92 10.66 -3.47
CA GLY A 108 -16.21 11.29 -3.12
C GLY A 108 -16.92 10.63 -1.94
N ASN A 109 -16.23 9.76 -1.19
CA ASN A 109 -16.74 9.13 0.02
C ASN A 109 -16.37 9.98 1.23
N ARG A 110 -17.38 10.41 1.99
CA ARG A 110 -17.26 11.22 3.22
C ARG A 110 -16.32 10.51 4.24
N PRO A 111 -15.42 11.23 4.95
CA PRO A 111 -14.21 10.64 5.54
C PRO A 111 -14.43 9.87 6.86
N LEU A 112 -13.40 9.11 7.27
CA LEU A 112 -13.22 8.38 8.55
C LEU A 112 -13.41 9.24 9.84
N ALA A 113 -13.70 10.53 9.71
CA ALA A 113 -13.88 11.49 10.81
C ALA A 113 -15.35 11.91 11.03
N ALA A 114 -16.32 11.17 10.49
CA ALA A 114 -17.72 11.33 10.88
C ALA A 114 -18.00 10.46 12.12
N GLY A 115 -17.53 10.91 13.28
CA GLY A 115 -17.73 10.30 14.59
C GLY A 115 -17.09 11.12 15.69
#